data_AF-A0A4Q0SIW1-F1
#
_entry.id   AF-A0A4Q0SIW1-F1
#
_cell.length_a   1.000
_cell.length_b   1.000
_cell.length_c   1.000
_cell.angle_alpha   90.00
_cell.angle_beta   90.00
_cell.angle_gamma   90.00
#
_symmetry.space_group_name_H-M   'P 1'
#
loop_
_entity.id
_entity.type
_entity.pdbx_description
1 polymer ?
#
loop_
_entity_poly.entity_id
_entity_poly.type
_entity_poly.pdbx_seq_one_letter_code
_entity_poly.pdbx_strand_id
1 'polypeptide(L)'
;MKHVEQRPYAKPEAAACQLVQLAASIEPVQDGRIHIEKINAPFLYTLKATGEEFGAGIRYCVERGWLELHESGTYVRLLKAATVN
;
A
#
# COMPACT_ATOMS: atom_id res chain seq x y z
N MET A 1 1.80 5.06 -33.42
CA MET A 1 1.04 4.98 -32.15
C MET A 1 2.04 4.71 -31.04
N LYS A 2 2.16 5.58 -30.03
CA LYS A 2 3.00 5.30 -28.87
C LYS A 2 2.25 4.28 -28.01
N HIS A 3 2.80 3.09 -27.87
CA HIS A 3 2.29 2.08 -26.95
C HIS A 3 2.45 2.66 -25.54
N VAL A 4 1.36 3.15 -24.94
CA VAL A 4 1.37 3.52 -23.52
C VAL A 4 1.54 2.20 -22.77
N GLU A 5 2.71 1.99 -22.18
CA GLU A 5 2.89 0.88 -21.25
C GLU A 5 1.80 0.97 -20.18
N GLN A 6 1.08 -0.13 -19.97
CA GLN A 6 0.02 -0.17 -18.97
C GLN A 6 0.66 0.11 -17.61
N ARG A 7 0.19 1.15 -16.92
CA ARG A 7 0.71 1.49 -15.59
C ARG A 7 0.37 0.34 -14.64
N PRO A 8 1.35 -0.28 -13.97
CA PRO A 8 1.12 -1.49 -13.16
C PRO A 8 0.07 -1.30 -12.05
N TYR A 9 -0.08 -0.07 -11.55
CA TYR A 9 -0.89 0.25 -10.38
C TYR A 9 -2.10 1.14 -10.69
N ALA A 10 -2.47 1.31 -11.96
CA ALA A 10 -3.67 2.07 -12.34
C ALA A 10 -4.97 1.44 -11.81
N LYS A 11 -4.96 0.13 -11.53
CA LYS A 11 -6.04 -0.55 -10.82
C LYS A 11 -5.81 -0.42 -9.30
N PRO A 12 -6.76 0.14 -8.52
CA PRO A 12 -6.59 0.30 -7.07
C PRO A 12 -6.26 -1.01 -6.33
N GLU A 13 -6.82 -2.13 -6.78
CA GLU A 13 -6.51 -3.45 -6.23
C GLU A 13 -5.05 -3.86 -6.46
N ALA A 14 -4.48 -3.59 -7.64
CA ALA A 14 -3.08 -3.90 -7.92
C ALA A 14 -2.15 -3.05 -7.04
N ALA A 15 -2.49 -1.76 -6.85
CA ALA A 15 -1.80 -0.89 -5.90
C ALA A 15 -1.90 -1.45 -4.46
N ALA A 16 -3.11 -1.83 -4.02
CA ALA A 16 -3.38 -2.36 -2.69
C ALA A 16 -2.60 -3.66 -2.39
N CYS A 17 -2.62 -4.63 -3.31
CA CYS A 17 -1.87 -5.87 -3.17
C CYS A 17 -0.37 -5.60 -2.97
N GLN A 18 0.19 -4.68 -3.75
CA GLN A 18 1.60 -4.31 -3.61
C GLN A 18 1.89 -3.60 -2.28
N LEU A 19 0.99 -2.74 -1.80
CA LEU A 19 1.13 -2.07 -0.50
C LEU A 19 1.06 -3.07 0.66
N VAL A 20 0.20 -4.09 0.57
CA VAL A 20 0.14 -5.20 1.53
C VAL A 20 1.45 -5.98 1.54
N GLN A 21 2.00 -6.29 0.36
CA GLN A 21 3.30 -6.99 0.26
C GLN A 21 4.44 -6.17 0.88
N LEU A 22 4.49 -4.86 0.61
CA LEU A 22 5.47 -3.96 1.22
C LEU A 22 5.29 -3.92 2.74
N ALA A 23 4.06 -3.78 3.24
CA ALA A 23 3.76 -3.78 4.66
C ALA A 23 4.16 -5.10 5.35
N ALA A 24 3.90 -6.25 4.71
CA ALA A 24 4.25 -7.56 5.23
C ALA A 24 5.77 -7.81 5.31
N SER A 25 6.58 -7.08 4.53
CA SER A 25 8.04 -7.15 4.59
C SER A 25 8.68 -6.26 5.68
N ILE A 26 7.89 -5.43 6.36
CA ILE A 26 8.39 -4.47 7.34
C ILE A 26 8.12 -5.00 8.75
N GLU A 27 9.17 -5.09 9.56
CA GLU A 27 9.03 -5.36 10.99
C GLU A 27 8.24 -4.20 11.65
N PRO A 28 7.07 -4.48 12.24
CA PRO A 28 6.29 -3.44 12.90
C PRO A 28 6.97 -2.98 14.19
N VAL A 29 6.68 -1.74 14.58
CA VAL A 29 7.02 -1.23 15.91
C VAL A 29 5.90 -1.59 16.91
N GLN A 30 5.85 -0.91 18.05
CA GLN A 30 4.85 -1.11 19.10
C GLN A 30 3.41 -1.16 18.54
N ASP A 31 2.60 -2.08 19.10
CA ASP A 31 1.20 -2.31 18.72
C ASP A 31 0.96 -2.64 17.24
N GLY A 32 1.93 -3.26 16.59
CA GLY A 32 1.83 -3.68 15.19
C GLY A 32 1.92 -2.51 14.19
N ARG A 33 2.29 -1.31 14.64
CA ARG A 33 2.31 -0.12 13.78
C ARG A 33 3.48 -0.18 12.79
N ILE A 34 3.21 0.25 11.57
CA ILE A 34 4.21 0.42 10.50
C ILE A 34 4.15 1.89 10.08
N HIS A 35 5.29 2.58 10.09
CA HIS A 35 5.35 3.95 9.56
C HIS A 35 4.95 3.93 8.08
N ILE A 36 3.95 4.73 7.70
CA ILE A 36 3.39 4.72 6.35
C ILE A 36 4.44 5.10 5.29
N GLU A 37 5.43 5.90 5.65
CA GLU A 37 6.53 6.28 4.76
C GLU A 37 7.35 5.07 4.29
N LYS A 38 7.45 4.02 5.12
CA LYS A 38 8.20 2.80 4.79
C LYS A 38 7.54 1.99 3.68
N ILE A 39 6.24 2.17 3.43
CA ILE A 39 5.55 1.62 2.26
C ILE A 39 5.40 2.66 1.14
N ASN A 40 5.21 3.94 1.47
CA ASN A 40 5.06 5.02 0.48
C ASN A 40 6.34 5.24 -0.33
N ALA A 41 7.50 5.34 0.34
CA ALA A 41 8.77 5.61 -0.32
C ALA A 41 9.16 4.55 -1.36
N PRO A 42 9.16 3.23 -1.07
CA PRO A 42 9.44 2.24 -2.10
C PRO A 42 8.38 2.20 -3.19
N PHE A 43 7.10 2.42 -2.87
CA PHE A 43 6.03 2.43 -3.86
C PHE A 43 6.22 3.56 -4.90
N LEU A 44 6.54 4.78 -4.46
CA LEU A 44 6.74 5.91 -5.35
C LEU A 44 8.12 5.89 -6.04
N TYR A 45 9.19 5.67 -5.27
CA TYR A 45 10.54 5.90 -5.77
C TYR A 45 11.21 4.66 -6.35
N THR A 46 10.86 3.46 -5.87
CA THR A 46 11.39 2.19 -6.39
C THR A 46 10.48 1.62 -7.48
N LEU A 47 9.17 1.52 -7.20
CA LEU A 47 8.19 0.93 -8.12
C LEU A 47 7.62 1.93 -9.14
N LYS A 48 8.02 3.21 -9.04
CA LYS A 48 7.64 4.30 -9.97
C LYS A 48 6.13 4.50 -10.11
N ALA A 49 5.37 4.17 -9.07
CA ALA A 49 3.95 4.47 -8.97
C ALA A 49 3.72 5.96 -8.65
N THR A 50 2.46 6.42 -8.65
CA THR A 50 2.10 7.79 -8.27
C THR A 50 1.49 7.92 -6.88
N GLY A 51 1.44 9.16 -6.38
CA GLY A 51 0.70 9.48 -5.16
C GLY A 51 -0.79 9.19 -5.28
N GLU A 52 -1.39 9.36 -6.46
CA GLU A 52 -2.79 9.00 -6.71
C GLU A 52 -3.02 7.48 -6.61
N GLU A 53 -2.12 6.69 -7.21
CA GLU A 53 -2.15 5.23 -7.13
C GLU A 53 -1.93 4.75 -5.69
N PHE A 54 -1.03 5.40 -4.94
CA PHE A 54 -0.80 5.13 -3.53
C PHE A 54 -2.07 5.40 -2.70
N GLY A 55 -2.69 6.57 -2.87
CA GLY A 55 -3.92 6.94 -2.17
C GLY A 55 -5.10 6.02 -2.50
N ALA A 56 -5.25 5.63 -3.78
CA ALA A 56 -6.25 4.67 -4.20
C ALA A 56 -6.03 3.28 -3.59
N GLY A 57 -4.77 2.83 -3.56
CA GLY A 57 -4.37 1.56 -2.94
C GLY A 57 -4.62 1.54 -1.42
N ILE A 58 -4.23 2.59 -0.69
CA ILE A 58 -4.50 2.69 0.76
C ILE A 58 -6.00 2.65 1.03
N ARG A 59 -6.81 3.41 0.29
CA ARG A 59 -8.26 3.41 0.44
C ARG A 59 -8.84 2.02 0.22
N TYR A 60 -8.42 1.34 -0.84
CA TYR A 60 -8.86 -0.02 -1.14
C TYR A 60 -8.45 -1.00 -0.03
N CYS A 61 -7.22 -0.92 0.50
CA CYS A 61 -6.78 -1.73 1.63
C CYS A 61 -7.66 -1.53 2.87
N VAL A 62 -8.02 -0.28 3.19
CA VAL A 62 -8.87 0.04 4.36
C VAL A 62 -10.30 -0.50 4.15
N GLU A 63 -10.89 -0.28 2.98
CA GLU A 63 -12.22 -0.78 2.62
C GLU A 63 -12.32 -2.32 2.68
N ARG A 64 -11.23 -3.01 2.32
CA ARG A 64 -11.14 -4.48 2.36
C ARG A 64 -10.70 -5.04 3.72
N GLY A 65 -10.36 -4.18 4.69
CA GLY A 65 -9.84 -4.62 5.98
C GLY A 65 -8.48 -5.33 5.89
N TRP A 66 -7.64 -4.95 4.93
CA TRP A 66 -6.28 -5.46 4.76
C TRP A 66 -5.26 -4.63 5.54
N LEU A 67 -5.44 -3.31 5.54
CA LEU A 67 -4.67 -2.37 6.35
C LEU A 67 -5.64 -1.53 7.18
N GLU A 68 -5.28 -1.26 8.43
CA GLU A 68 -5.85 -0.16 9.19
C GLU A 68 -4.96 1.07 9.01
N LEU A 69 -5.55 2.21 8.65
CA LEU A 69 -4.86 3.50 8.64
C LEU A 69 -5.11 4.22 9.97
N HIS A 70 -4.04 4.55 10.69
CA HIS A 70 -4.14 5.32 11.92
C HIS A 70 -4.65 6.75 11.63
N GLU A 71 -5.45 7.33 12.52
CA GLU A 71 -6.06 8.66 12.35
C GLU A 71 -5.03 9.79 12.09
N SER A 72 -3.81 9.64 12.61
CA SER A 72 -2.72 10.61 12.38
C SER A 72 -2.17 10.59 10.96
N GLY A 73 -2.54 9.58 10.15
CA GLY A 73 -1.99 9.32 8.83
C GLY A 73 -0.53 8.83 8.84
N THR A 74 0.11 8.72 10.01
CA THR A 74 1.53 8.37 10.13
C THR A 74 1.78 6.86 10.09
N TYR A 75 0.79 6.07 10.49
CA TYR A 75 0.94 4.64 10.68
C TYR A 75 -0.14 3.86 9.94
N VAL A 76 0.24 2.66 9.49
CA VAL A 76 -0.69 1.61 9.11
C VAL A 76 -0.45 0.36 9.96
N ARG A 77 -1.45 -0.51 10.07
CA ARG A 77 -1.29 -1.86 10.66
C ARG A 77 -1.77 -2.90 9.67
N LEU A 78 -0.99 -3.96 9.48
CA LEU A 78 -1.44 -5.13 8.71
C LEU A 78 -2.50 -5.90 9.50
N LEU A 79 -3.66 -6.11 8.90
CA LEU A 79 -4.75 -6.84 9.53
C LEU A 79 -4.66 -8.33 9.17
N LYS A 80 -5.02 -9.20 10.12
CA LYS A 80 -4.86 -10.66 10.03
C LYS A 80 -5.61 -11.32 8.85
N ALA A 81 -6.56 -10.60 8.25
CA ALA A 81 -7.30 -11.02 7.06
C ALA A 81 -6.55 -10.74 5.74
N ALA A 82 -5.40 -10.07 5.76
CA ALA A 82 -4.58 -9.80 4.59
C ALA A 82 -3.78 -11.06 4.19
N THR A 83 -4.47 -12.11 3.71
CA THR A 83 -3.83 -13.20 2.97
C THR A 83 -4.06 -12.93 1.49
N VAL A 84 -3.00 -12.57 0.77
CA VAL A 84 -3.04 -12.44 -0.68
C VAL A 84 -3.05 -13.86 -1.23
N ASN A 85 -4.22 -14.36 -1.61
CA ASN A 85 -4.37 -15.62 -2.35
C ASN A 85 -4.05 -15.42 -3.83
#